data_AF-A0A2K3N7S4-F1
#
_entry.id   AF-A0A2K3N7S4-F1
#
_cell.length_a   1.000
_cell.length_b   1.000
_cell.length_c   1.000
_cell.angle_alpha   90.00
_cell.angle_beta   90.00
_cell.angle_gamma   90.00
#
_symmetry.space_group_name_H-M   'P 1'
#
loop_
_entity.id
_entity.type
_entity.pdbx_description
1 polymer ?
#
loop_
_entity_poly.entity_id
_entity_poly.type
_entity_poly.pdbx_seq_one_letter_code
_entity_poly.pdbx_strand_id
1 'polypeptide(L)'
;GTLGCKRSIPMDPSNRLHNDDDESEPHGNITEYRALVGKLLYLTSTKPDIAFLVQQLSQFLDAPTSIHFKAAQKVLRYLKVNPGTSLFFPRSSSLQLLGFTYDDWGG
;
A
#
# COMPACT_ATOMS: atom_id res chain seq x y z
N GLY A 1 6.19 15.30 -24.25
CA GLY A 1 7.42 14.84 -23.59
C GLY A 1 7.04 14.30 -22.23
N THR A 2 7.55 13.11 -21.89
CA THR A 2 7.12 12.26 -20.78
C THR A 2 7.14 12.95 -19.41
N LEU A 3 5.95 13.25 -18.87
CA LEU A 3 5.81 13.59 -17.46
C LEU A 3 5.92 12.30 -16.67
N GLY A 4 7.14 12.03 -16.19
CA GLY A 4 7.43 10.97 -15.25
C GLY A 4 6.62 11.19 -13.96
N CYS A 5 5.43 10.62 -13.90
CA CYS A 5 4.74 10.37 -12.64
C CYS A 5 5.63 9.42 -11.83
N LYS A 6 6.47 9.99 -10.96
CA LYS A 6 7.09 9.25 -9.87
C LYS A 6 5.94 8.60 -9.10
N ARG A 7 5.70 7.31 -9.33
CA ARG A 7 4.83 6.52 -8.47
C ARG A 7 5.47 6.62 -7.10
N SER A 8 4.82 7.31 -6.17
CA SER A 8 5.25 7.31 -4.78
C SER A 8 5.06 5.87 -4.30
N ILE A 9 6.14 5.11 -4.23
CA ILE A 9 6.10 3.70 -3.83
C ILE A 9 5.92 3.69 -2.31
N PRO A 10 4.93 2.97 -1.76
CA PRO A 10 4.56 3.03 -0.34
C PRO A 10 5.70 2.69 0.63
N MET A 11 6.66 1.86 0.20
CA MET A 11 7.98 1.66 0.80
C MET A 11 8.88 1.01 -0.27
N ASP A 12 10.19 1.22 -0.19
CA ASP A 12 11.15 0.50 -1.02
C ASP A 12 11.09 -1.01 -0.68
N PRO A 13 10.78 -1.91 -1.64
CA PRO A 13 10.79 -3.36 -1.41
C PRO A 13 12.19 -3.89 -1.00
N SER A 14 13.24 -3.07 -1.14
CA SER A 14 14.59 -3.36 -0.66
C SER A 14 14.71 -3.34 0.87
N ASN A 15 13.77 -2.71 1.60
CA ASN A 15 13.69 -2.82 3.05
C ASN A 15 13.06 -4.17 3.43
N ARG A 16 13.88 -5.22 3.37
CA ARG A 16 13.52 -6.56 3.82
C ARG A 16 13.17 -6.51 5.31
N LEU A 17 11.91 -6.83 5.64
CA LEU A 17 11.50 -7.12 7.00
C LEU A 17 12.05 -8.52 7.31
N HIS A 18 13.27 -8.62 7.84
CA HIS A 18 13.85 -9.91 8.19
C HIS A 18 13.20 -10.45 9.47
N ASN A 19 13.05 -11.78 9.54
CA ASN A 19 12.68 -12.49 10.77
C ASN A 19 13.81 -12.48 11.82
N ASP A 20 15.06 -12.29 11.38
CA ASP A 20 16.26 -12.42 12.21
C ASP A 20 16.62 -11.15 12.98
N ASP A 21 15.74 -10.15 13.01
CA ASP A 21 15.86 -9.00 13.92
C ASP A 21 15.44 -9.42 15.34
N ASP A 22 16.10 -10.46 15.89
CA ASP A 22 16.00 -10.96 17.28
C ASP A 22 16.36 -9.86 18.32
N GLU A 23 16.95 -8.75 17.85
CA GLU A 23 17.22 -7.53 18.64
C GLU A 23 16.05 -6.53 18.70
N SER A 24 14.95 -6.78 18.00
CA SER A 24 13.84 -5.82 17.93
C SER A 24 12.78 -6.09 19.01
N GLU A 25 12.65 -5.13 19.93
CA GLU A 25 11.71 -5.18 21.06
C GLU A 25 10.30 -5.66 20.62
N PRO A 26 9.77 -6.74 21.25
CA PRO A 26 8.43 -7.24 21.00
C PRO A 26 7.41 -6.12 21.19
N HIS A 27 6.46 -6.03 20.27
CA HIS A 27 5.41 -5.03 20.43
C HIS A 27 4.40 -5.50 21.49
N GLY A 28 4.29 -4.75 22.59
CA GLY A 28 3.46 -5.12 23.74
C GLY A 28 1.95 -5.25 23.47
N ASN A 29 1.45 -4.78 22.30
CA ASN A 29 0.04 -4.87 21.95
C ASN A 29 -0.20 -5.55 20.58
N ILE A 30 -0.16 -6.88 20.60
CA ILE A 30 -0.35 -7.74 19.41
C ILE A 30 -1.74 -7.51 18.79
N THR A 31 -2.77 -7.27 19.61
CA THR A 31 -4.15 -7.08 19.17
C THR A 31 -4.29 -5.85 18.26
N GLU A 32 -3.63 -4.74 18.60
CA GLU A 32 -3.63 -3.53 17.79
C GLU A 32 -2.96 -3.74 16.44
N TYR A 33 -1.83 -4.44 16.42
CA TYR A 33 -1.14 -4.80 15.18
C TYR A 33 -2.02 -5.65 14.27
N ARG A 34 -2.64 -6.72 14.82
CA ARG A 34 -3.54 -7.61 14.06
C ARG A 34 -4.73 -6.84 13.48
N ALA A 35 -5.35 -5.95 14.27
CA ALA A 35 -6.45 -5.12 13.82
C ALA A 35 -6.04 -4.16 12.70
N LEU A 36 -4.82 -3.59 12.78
CA LEU A 36 -4.28 -2.72 11.74
C LEU A 36 -4.02 -3.48 10.44
N VAL A 37 -3.33 -4.63 10.51
CA VAL A 37 -3.05 -5.46 9.33
C VAL A 37 -4.34 -5.97 8.69
N GLY A 38 -5.36 -6.34 9.48
CA GLY A 38 -6.67 -6.74 8.96
C GLY A 38 -7.35 -5.62 8.15
N LYS A 39 -7.31 -4.37 8.63
CA LYS A 39 -7.82 -3.21 7.88
C LYS A 39 -7.03 -2.96 6.60
N LEU A 40 -5.70 -3.11 6.65
CA LEU A 40 -4.86 -2.97 5.47
C LEU A 40 -5.13 -4.06 4.44
N LEU A 41 -5.40 -5.30 4.89
CA LEU A 41 -5.76 -6.42 4.00
C LEU A 41 -7.04 -6.13 3.23
N TYR A 42 -8.06 -5.59 3.90
CA TYR A 42 -9.29 -5.14 3.23
C TYR A 42 -9.03 -4.07 2.15
N LEU A 43 -8.09 -3.16 2.41
CA LEU A 43 -7.75 -2.09 1.46
C LEU A 43 -6.97 -2.59 0.23
N THR A 44 -6.31 -3.74 0.30
CA THR A 44 -5.58 -4.28 -0.87
C THR A 44 -6.48 -4.54 -2.08
N SER A 45 -7.77 -4.80 -1.85
CA SER A 45 -8.75 -5.01 -2.93
C SER A 45 -9.03 -3.74 -3.75
N THR A 46 -8.96 -2.55 -3.13
CA THR A 46 -9.17 -1.27 -3.83
C THR A 46 -7.85 -0.56 -4.16
N LYS A 47 -6.76 -0.95 -3.50
CA LYS A 47 -5.41 -0.40 -3.63
C LYS A 47 -4.36 -1.52 -3.70
N PRO A 48 -4.18 -2.15 -4.89
CA PRO A 48 -3.24 -3.25 -5.06
C PRO A 48 -1.77 -2.82 -4.94
N ASP A 49 -1.49 -1.51 -4.99
CA ASP A 49 -0.17 -0.92 -4.81
C ASP A 49 0.45 -1.17 -3.42
N ILE A 50 -0.37 -1.47 -2.41
CA ILE A 50 0.10 -1.83 -1.07
C ILE A 50 0.10 -3.35 -0.81
N ALA A 51 -0.42 -4.17 -1.72
CA ALA A 51 -0.70 -5.59 -1.48
C ALA A 51 0.53 -6.38 -1.04
N PHE A 52 1.67 -6.16 -1.70
CA PHE A 52 2.94 -6.83 -1.36
C PHE A 52 3.40 -6.52 0.07
N LEU A 53 3.32 -5.27 0.49
CA LEU A 53 3.73 -4.86 1.83
C LEU A 53 2.80 -5.45 2.90
N VAL A 54 1.49 -5.45 2.64
CA VAL A 54 0.52 -6.04 3.56
C VAL A 54 0.72 -7.54 3.67
N GLN A 55 1.05 -8.23 2.56
CA GLN A 55 1.36 -9.65 2.56
C GLN A 55 2.63 -9.99 3.35
N GLN A 56 3.64 -9.12 3.37
CA GLN A 56 4.80 -9.31 4.25
C GLN A 56 4.42 -9.08 5.72
N LEU A 57 3.68 -8.01 6.03
CA LEU A 57 3.24 -7.72 7.40
C LEU A 57 2.34 -8.81 7.99
N SER A 58 1.52 -9.48 7.17
CA SER A 58 0.65 -10.56 7.62
C SER A 58 1.39 -11.83 8.03
N GLN A 59 2.67 -11.99 7.64
CA GLN A 59 3.51 -13.09 8.11
C GLN A 59 3.84 -12.95 9.61
N PHE A 60 3.80 -11.74 10.15
CA PHE A 60 4.22 -11.40 11.52
C PHE A 60 3.04 -11.15 12.47
N LEU A 61 1.90 -11.82 12.28
CA LEU A 61 0.72 -11.63 13.12
C LEU A 61 0.85 -12.27 14.52
N ASP A 62 1.69 -13.30 14.65
CA ASP A 62 1.84 -14.03 15.90
C ASP A 62 2.76 -13.30 16.88
N ALA A 63 3.93 -12.88 16.41
CA ALA A 63 4.92 -12.14 17.18
C ALA A 63 5.39 -10.89 16.42
N PRO A 64 4.61 -9.79 16.43
CA PRO A 64 5.03 -8.54 15.80
C PRO A 64 6.10 -7.81 16.62
N THR A 65 7.10 -7.29 15.93
CA THR A 65 8.16 -6.43 16.48
C THR A 65 7.82 -4.96 16.29
N SER A 66 8.52 -4.07 17.01
CA SER A 66 8.40 -2.61 16.83
C SER A 66 8.65 -2.17 15.39
N ILE A 67 9.50 -2.89 14.64
CA ILE A 67 9.82 -2.60 13.24
C ILE A 67 8.59 -2.88 12.36
N HIS A 68 7.94 -4.03 12.52
CA HIS A 68 6.74 -4.38 11.76
C HIS A 68 5.59 -3.41 12.05
N PHE A 69 5.41 -3.00 13.31
CA PHE A 69 4.39 -2.00 13.67
C PHE A 69 4.67 -0.63 13.00
N LYS A 70 5.92 -0.15 13.05
CA LYS A 70 6.33 1.09 12.35
C LYS A 70 6.13 1.01 10.84
N ALA A 71 6.39 -0.15 10.23
CA ALA A 71 6.15 -0.39 8.82
C ALA A 71 4.65 -0.32 8.47
N ALA A 72 3.79 -0.97 9.26
CA ALA A 72 2.33 -0.88 9.09
C ALA A 72 1.83 0.57 9.22
N GLN A 73 2.36 1.34 10.18
CA GLN A 73 2.05 2.78 10.32
C GLN A 73 2.53 3.62 9.12
N LYS A 74 3.66 3.27 8.49
CA LYS A 74 4.12 3.94 7.26
C LYS A 74 3.15 3.69 6.11
N VAL A 75 2.66 2.46 5.93
CA VAL A 75 1.64 2.14 4.94
C VAL A 75 0.36 2.95 5.19
N LEU A 76 -0.07 3.07 6.45
CA LEU A 76 -1.22 3.89 6.80
C LEU A 76 -1.03 5.39 6.46
N ARG A 77 0.15 5.94 6.75
CA ARG A 77 0.50 7.33 6.39
C ARG A 77 0.51 7.52 4.87
N TYR A 78 1.06 6.56 4.13
CA TYR A 78 1.05 6.58 2.68
C TYR A 78 -0.38 6.66 2.13
N LEU A 79 -1.27 5.80 2.63
CA LEU A 79 -2.69 5.80 2.22
C LEU A 79 -3.40 7.12 2.53
N LYS A 80 -3.03 7.79 3.62
CA LYS A 80 -3.57 9.11 3.98
C LYS A 80 -3.11 10.21 3.03
N VAL A 81 -1.82 10.20 2.64
CA VAL A 81 -1.24 11.22 1.74
C VAL A 81 -1.65 10.97 0.29
N ASN A 82 -1.94 9.71 -0.07
CA ASN A 82 -2.38 9.32 -1.40
C ASN A 82 -3.80 8.70 -1.33
N PRO A 83 -4.87 9.51 -1.21
CA PRO A 83 -6.24 9.01 -1.17
C PRO A 83 -6.65 8.24 -2.43
N GLY A 84 -5.86 8.32 -3.51
CA GLY A 84 -6.17 7.73 -4.80
C GLY A 84 -7.03 8.69 -5.62
N THR A 85 -6.70 8.87 -6.88
CA THR A 85 -7.54 9.60 -7.83
C THR A 85 -8.76 8.74 -8.15
N SER A 86 -9.86 8.91 -7.41
CA SER A 86 -11.14 8.38 -7.85
C SER A 86 -11.67 9.23 -9.00
N LEU A 87 -12.10 8.61 -10.09
CA LEU A 87 -12.89 9.30 -11.12
C LEU A 87 -14.20 9.77 -10.49
N PHE A 88 -14.29 11.07 -10.21
CA PHE A 88 -15.49 11.70 -9.71
C PHE A 88 -16.37 12.07 -10.92
N PHE A 89 -17.52 11.42 -11.06
CA PHE A 89 -18.51 11.74 -12.09
C PHE A 89 -19.65 12.55 -11.45
N PRO A 90 -19.60 13.90 -11.47
CA PRO A 90 -20.70 14.72 -10.98
C PRO A 90 -21.95 14.53 -11.86
N ARG A 91 -23.14 14.59 -11.25
CA ARG A 91 -24.43 14.39 -11.93
C ARG A 91 -24.70 15.37 -13.09
N SER A 92 -23.94 16.47 -13.19
CA SER A 92 -24.07 17.50 -14.23
C SER A 92 -22.82 17.66 -15.11
N SER A 93 -21.97 16.66 -15.28
CA SER A 93 -20.91 16.73 -16.29
C SER A 93 -21.43 16.32 -17.66
N SER A 94 -21.06 17.09 -18.69
CA SER A 94 -21.02 16.57 -20.06
C SER A 94 -19.94 15.48 -20.10
N LEU A 95 -20.35 14.21 -20.01
CA LEU A 95 -19.46 13.07 -20.16
C LEU A 95 -18.85 13.09 -21.57
N GLN A 96 -17.68 13.69 -21.72
CA GLN A 96 -16.86 13.55 -22.91
C GLN A 96 -16.02 12.28 -22.75
N LEU A 97 -16.46 11.19 -23.40
CA LEU A 97 -15.73 9.94 -23.44
C LEU A 97 -14.50 10.14 -24.35
N LEU A 98 -13.34 10.38 -23.75
CA LEU A 98 -12.07 10.43 -24.46
C LEU A 98 -11.41 9.04 -24.40
N GLY A 99 -11.47 8.31 -25.50
CA GLY A 99 -10.80 7.01 -25.64
C GLY A 99 -9.33 7.20 -25.95
N PHE A 100 -8.45 6.64 -25.12
CA PHE A 100 -7.03 6.51 -25.43
C PHE A 100 -6.74 5.06 -25.82
N THR A 101 -6.29 4.85 -27.05
CA THR A 101 -5.80 3.55 -27.52
C THR A 101 -4.28 3.58 -27.42
N TYR A 102 -3.70 2.67 -26.63
CA TYR A 102 -2.26 2.40 -26.66
C TYR A 102 -2.03 1.28 -27.66
N ASP A 103 -1.59 1.66 -28.86
CA ASP A 103 -1.08 0.72 -29.85
C ASP A 103 0.43 0.62 -29.67
N ASP A 104 0.89 -0.50 -29.10
CA ASP A 104 2.28 -0.92 -29.18
C ASP A 104 2.30 -2.39 -29.59
N TRP A 105 1.98 -2.64 -30.85
CA TRP A 105 2.30 -3.88 -31.52
C TRP A 105 3.28 -3.57 -32.64
N GLY A 106 4.57 -3.51 -32.28
CA GLY A 106 5.66 -3.67 -33.24
C GLY A 106 5.52 -5.03 -33.91
N GLY A 107 5.33 -5.01 -35.23
CA GLY A 107 5.26 -6.20 -36.10
C GLY A 107 6.60 -6.88 -36.32
#